data_AF-A0ABD2WJQ0-F1
#
_entry.id   AF-A0ABD2WJQ0-F1
#
_cell.length_a   1.000
_cell.length_b   1.000
_cell.length_c   1.000
_cell.angle_alpha   90.00
_cell.angle_beta   90.00
_cell.angle_gamma   90.00
#
_symmetry.space_group_name_H-M   'P 1'
#
loop_
_entity.id
_entity.type
_entity.pdbx_description
1 polymer ?
#
loop_
_entity_poly.entity_id
_entity_poly.type
_entity_poly.pdbx_seq_one_letter_code
_entity_poly.pdbx_strand_id
1 'polypeptide(L)'
;MNQILTTFSLFILSINVDNVATELKLSGVALSGLDVLTSLNDPIALFQSLSDFVSLIFSNGDTSQQDLSDIRNTLSDINNKLDDISEEIQGFREEVMNKLKELNIDLLLTSRLDEFFKLGEKLDFYYDRFKEVYDTKYSRALRNFIKSVRSLTEGVRAILTKMHNTLSNDRWTSSAFRQLTDNTFVSSLVCSRGRSQQLIILNLYEALCAAEIKGLTMDLFAIKAQMKNKEEMAWEINNLQVAFTERSKHAVSAAKKAMSKASLEFWNCTLSDPQEGKL
;
A
#
# COMPACT_ATOMS: atom_id res chain seq x y z
N MET A 1 -16.55 5.40 36.72
CA MET A 1 -16.46 4.49 35.55
C MET A 1 -16.44 5.39 34.31
N ASN A 2 -15.46 6.28 34.20
CA ASN A 2 -14.09 6.10 33.65
C ASN A 2 -14.15 5.48 32.24
N GLN A 3 -14.04 6.27 31.16
CA GLN A 3 -12.83 6.94 30.61
C GLN A 3 -12.43 6.24 29.29
N ILE A 4 -13.25 6.34 28.24
CA ILE A 4 -12.84 6.09 26.83
C ILE A 4 -13.74 6.92 25.91
N LEU A 5 -13.66 8.25 25.96
CA LEU A 5 -14.45 9.10 25.03
C LEU A 5 -13.80 10.44 24.65
N THR A 6 -12.48 10.56 24.77
CA THR A 6 -11.78 11.80 24.41
C THR A 6 -10.37 11.54 23.89
N THR A 7 -10.23 11.05 22.65
CA THR A 7 -8.98 11.14 21.86
C THR A 7 -9.25 10.97 20.35
N PHE A 8 -10.19 11.74 19.79
CA PHE A 8 -10.30 11.88 18.32
C PHE A 8 -10.71 13.31 17.97
N SER A 9 -9.85 14.27 18.30
CA SER A 9 -9.89 15.64 17.81
C SER A 9 -8.55 16.30 18.14
N LEU A 10 -7.97 17.00 17.16
CA LEU A 10 -6.69 17.73 17.16
C LEU A 10 -5.46 16.93 16.71
N PHE A 11 -5.24 16.88 15.40
CA PHE A 11 -3.93 17.16 14.80
C PHE A 11 -4.12 17.63 13.35
N ILE A 12 -4.70 18.82 13.19
CA ILE A 12 -4.47 19.68 12.02
C ILE A 12 -3.80 20.93 12.59
N LEU A 13 -2.47 20.93 12.59
CA LEU A 13 -1.69 22.14 12.77
C LEU A 13 -0.60 22.19 11.70
N SER A 14 -0.73 23.24 10.90
CA SER A 14 0.16 23.70 9.85
C SER A 14 1.60 23.82 10.32
N ILE A 15 2.55 23.39 9.49
CA ILE A 15 3.96 23.78 9.63
C ILE A 15 4.44 24.34 8.28
N ASN A 16 4.54 25.68 8.24
CA ASN A 16 5.50 26.41 7.41
C ASN A 16 6.80 26.47 8.21
N VAL A 17 7.94 26.03 7.65
CA VAL A 17 9.27 26.53 8.05
C VAL A 17 10.22 26.47 6.85
N ASP A 18 10.75 27.63 6.47
CA ASP A 18 11.89 27.82 5.56
C ASP A 18 13.20 27.27 6.14
N ASN A 19 14.07 26.76 5.25
CA ASN A 19 15.53 26.61 5.32
C ASN A 19 16.23 26.48 6.69
N VAL A 20 17.02 25.41 6.86
CA VAL A 20 18.43 25.44 7.32
C VAL A 20 19.04 24.02 7.29
N ALA A 21 20.23 23.94 6.68
CA ALA A 21 21.35 23.01 6.85
C ALA A 21 21.11 21.49 7.06
N THR A 22 21.65 20.76 6.08
CA THR A 22 21.91 19.32 6.02
C THR A 22 22.76 18.78 7.18
N GLU A 23 22.10 18.13 8.13
CA GLU A 23 22.60 16.91 8.78
C GLU A 23 21.48 15.88 8.67
N LEU A 24 21.58 15.00 7.66
CA LEU A 24 20.70 13.84 7.49
C LEU A 24 21.01 12.84 8.61
N LYS A 25 20.44 13.10 9.80
CA LYS A 25 20.37 12.09 10.86
C LYS A 25 19.51 10.94 10.34
N LEU A 26 20.10 9.74 10.35
CA LEU A 26 19.46 8.43 10.16
C LEU A 26 18.16 8.25 10.97
N SER A 27 17.86 9.12 11.94
CA SER A 27 16.61 9.16 12.70
C SER A 27 15.38 9.57 11.89
N GLY A 28 15.52 10.13 10.69
CA GLY A 28 14.39 10.33 9.77
C GLY A 28 13.89 9.02 9.14
N VAL A 29 14.75 7.99 9.13
CA VAL A 29 14.48 6.65 8.59
C VAL A 29 14.11 5.68 9.73
N ALA A 30 13.63 6.20 10.86
CA ALA A 30 12.93 5.42 11.87
C ALA A 30 11.54 5.01 11.35
N LEU A 31 11.53 4.04 10.44
CA LEU A 31 10.36 3.32 9.93
C LEU A 31 9.58 2.58 11.02
N SER A 32 10.03 2.66 12.28
CA SER A 32 9.30 2.29 13.49
C SER A 32 7.93 2.99 13.61
N GLY A 33 7.67 4.07 12.85
CA GLY A 33 6.39 4.76 12.77
C GLY A 33 5.71 4.83 11.39
N LEU A 34 5.99 3.90 10.45
CA LEU A 34 5.29 3.88 9.15
C LEU A 34 3.80 3.52 9.31
N ASP A 35 3.00 4.47 9.77
CA ASP A 35 1.57 4.46 9.51
C ASP A 35 1.43 4.65 7.99
N VAL A 36 1.09 3.56 7.33
CA VAL A 36 0.99 3.44 5.87
C VAL A 36 0.03 4.50 5.29
N LEU A 37 -0.99 4.90 6.04
CA LEU A 37 -1.96 5.92 5.66
C LEU A 37 -1.34 7.31 5.74
N THR A 38 -0.62 7.61 6.83
CA THR A 38 0.08 8.91 6.98
C THR A 38 1.20 9.07 5.98
N SER A 39 1.89 7.98 5.65
CA SER A 39 3.02 7.97 4.71
C SER A 39 2.59 8.25 3.28
N LEU A 40 1.36 7.87 2.90
CA LEU A 40 0.80 8.18 1.57
C LEU A 40 0.02 9.49 1.52
N ASN A 41 -0.20 10.17 2.65
CA ASN A 41 -0.63 11.56 2.63
C ASN A 41 0.47 12.50 2.10
N ASP A 42 1.74 12.09 2.20
CA ASP A 42 2.87 12.75 1.54
C ASP A 42 3.65 11.75 0.64
N PRO A 43 3.12 11.43 -0.55
CA PRO A 43 3.76 10.48 -1.45
C PRO A 43 5.13 10.96 -1.95
N ILE A 44 5.41 12.26 -1.93
CA ILE A 44 6.72 12.77 -2.35
C ILE A 44 7.77 12.43 -1.29
N ALA A 45 7.48 12.72 -0.01
CA ALA A 45 8.38 12.39 1.09
C ALA A 45 8.60 10.88 1.23
N LEU A 46 7.55 10.06 1.05
CA LEU A 46 7.68 8.60 1.05
C LEU A 46 8.57 8.12 -0.10
N PHE A 47 8.37 8.64 -1.31
CA PHE A 47 9.22 8.29 -2.46
C PHE A 47 10.69 8.65 -2.20
N GLN A 48 10.96 9.85 -1.67
CA GLN A 48 12.32 10.29 -1.33
C GLN A 48 12.95 9.36 -0.30
N SER A 49 12.22 9.03 0.77
CA SER A 49 12.68 8.11 1.81
C SER A 49 13.04 6.72 1.25
N LEU A 50 12.20 6.18 0.36
CA LEU A 50 12.47 4.88 -0.28
C LEU A 50 13.61 4.95 -1.29
N SER A 51 13.71 6.05 -2.06
CA SER A 51 14.82 6.28 -2.99
C SER A 51 16.15 6.40 -2.26
N ASP A 52 16.18 7.11 -1.13
CA ASP A 52 17.36 7.26 -0.28
C ASP A 52 17.74 5.91 0.33
N PHE A 53 16.77 5.18 0.87
CA PHE A 53 16.97 3.81 1.36
C PHE A 53 17.58 2.89 0.28
N VAL A 54 17.04 2.89 -0.94
CA VAL A 54 17.60 2.10 -2.04
C VAL A 54 18.99 2.61 -2.43
N SER A 55 19.27 3.92 -2.36
CA SER A 55 20.63 4.46 -2.56
C SER A 55 21.63 3.86 -1.60
N LEU A 56 21.26 3.74 -0.32
CA LEU A 56 22.12 3.21 0.73
C LEU A 56 22.50 1.74 0.48
N ILE A 57 21.60 0.93 -0.08
CA ILE A 57 21.89 -0.45 -0.50
C ILE A 57 23.02 -0.51 -1.54
N PHE A 58 23.12 0.49 -2.43
CA PHE A 58 24.08 0.48 -3.54
C PHE A 58 25.35 1.31 -3.31
N SER A 59 25.41 2.18 -2.29
CA SER A 59 26.64 2.88 -1.90
C SER A 59 27.64 1.86 -1.36
N ASN A 60 28.56 1.42 -2.22
CA ASN A 60 29.54 0.36 -2.00
C ASN A 60 30.97 0.89 -1.71
N GLY A 61 31.12 2.15 -1.28
CA GLY A 61 32.43 2.81 -1.26
C GLY A 61 32.98 3.21 0.11
N ASP A 62 32.13 3.72 1.00
CA ASP A 62 32.55 4.41 2.25
C ASP A 62 31.67 4.04 3.45
N THR A 63 30.82 3.03 3.29
CA THR A 63 29.77 2.65 4.24
C THR A 63 30.43 1.88 5.38
N SER A 64 30.39 2.44 6.58
CA SER A 64 30.95 1.78 7.76
C SER A 64 30.19 0.47 8.03
N GLN A 65 30.81 -0.46 8.74
CA GLN A 65 30.16 -1.71 9.15
C GLN A 65 28.88 -1.46 9.98
N GLN A 66 28.81 -0.30 10.64
CA GLN A 66 27.65 0.18 11.38
C GLN A 66 26.51 0.63 10.45
N ASP A 67 26.80 1.36 9.37
CA ASP A 67 25.80 1.78 8.38
C ASP A 67 25.15 0.56 7.70
N LEU A 68 25.94 -0.49 7.41
CA LEU A 68 25.42 -1.74 6.85
C LEU A 68 24.52 -2.51 7.82
N SER A 69 24.83 -2.50 9.12
CA SER A 69 23.94 -3.10 10.13
C SER A 69 22.65 -2.31 10.29
N ASP A 70 22.72 -0.98 10.24
CA ASP A 70 21.54 -0.12 10.35
C ASP A 70 20.62 -0.29 9.14
N ILE A 71 21.16 -0.35 7.92
CA ILE A 71 20.38 -0.67 6.70
C ILE A 71 19.67 -2.03 6.82
N ARG A 72 20.37 -3.06 7.33
CA ARG A 72 19.78 -4.40 7.51
C ARG A 72 18.67 -4.39 8.55
N ASN A 73 18.87 -3.70 9.67
CA ASN A 73 17.85 -3.57 10.72
C ASN A 73 16.62 -2.82 10.19
N THR A 74 16.82 -1.70 9.49
CA THR A 74 15.73 -0.95 8.84
C THR A 74 14.97 -1.81 7.83
N LEU A 75 15.66 -2.57 6.97
CA LEU A 75 15.00 -3.46 6.02
C LEU A 75 14.22 -4.58 6.74
N SER A 76 14.78 -5.14 7.81
CA SER A 76 14.08 -6.13 8.63
C SER A 76 12.82 -5.54 9.25
N ASP A 77 12.86 -4.32 9.77
CA ASP A 77 11.70 -3.64 10.37
C ASP A 77 10.62 -3.35 9.32
N ILE A 78 11.00 -2.90 8.11
CA ILE A 78 10.07 -2.72 6.99
C ILE A 78 9.43 -4.06 6.63
N ASN A 79 10.23 -5.11 6.47
CA ASN A 79 9.76 -6.42 6.08
C ASN A 79 8.77 -6.98 7.10
N ASN A 80 9.14 -6.95 8.39
CA ASN A 80 8.27 -7.44 9.47
C ASN A 80 6.92 -6.72 9.46
N LYS A 81 6.90 -5.39 9.33
CA LYS A 81 5.64 -4.63 9.25
C LYS A 81 4.83 -4.92 8.01
N LEU A 82 5.48 -5.05 6.85
CA LEU A 82 4.81 -5.39 5.62
C LEU A 82 4.24 -6.81 5.67
N ASP A 83 4.94 -7.73 6.33
CA ASP A 83 4.51 -9.10 6.55
C ASP A 83 3.32 -9.13 7.54
N ASP A 84 3.37 -8.40 8.66
CA ASP A 84 2.24 -8.23 9.61
C ASP A 84 0.99 -7.71 8.89
N ILE A 85 1.13 -6.64 8.09
CA ILE A 85 0.04 -6.09 7.28
C ILE A 85 -0.47 -7.13 6.27
N SER A 86 0.43 -7.91 5.66
CA SER A 86 0.04 -8.94 4.69
C SER A 86 -0.74 -10.06 5.35
N GLU A 87 -0.38 -10.48 6.56
CA GLU A 87 -1.12 -11.47 7.35
C GLU A 87 -2.52 -10.95 7.72
N GLU A 88 -2.63 -9.70 8.19
CA GLU A 88 -3.91 -9.06 8.47
C GLU A 88 -4.79 -8.96 7.20
N ILE A 89 -4.19 -8.61 6.06
CA ILE A 89 -4.87 -8.55 4.76
C ILE A 89 -5.32 -9.94 4.29
N GLN A 90 -4.52 -10.98 4.52
CA GLN A 90 -4.89 -12.35 4.15
C GLN A 90 -6.10 -12.82 4.96
N GLY A 91 -6.09 -12.62 6.27
CA GLY A 91 -7.26 -12.90 7.12
C GLY A 91 -8.48 -12.10 6.69
N PHE A 92 -8.30 -10.80 6.41
CA PHE A 92 -9.38 -9.96 5.89
C PHE A 92 -9.93 -10.49 4.55
N ARG A 93 -9.07 -10.84 3.59
CA ARG A 93 -9.41 -11.37 2.28
C ARG A 93 -10.24 -12.64 2.38
N GLU A 94 -9.75 -13.66 3.09
CA GLU A 94 -10.41 -14.96 3.16
C GLU A 94 -11.85 -14.80 3.63
N GLU A 95 -12.04 -13.99 4.67
CA GLU A 95 -13.34 -13.74 5.24
C GLU A 95 -14.21 -12.83 4.34
N VAL A 96 -13.65 -11.86 3.58
CA VAL A 96 -14.42 -11.11 2.54
C VAL A 96 -14.90 -12.07 1.45
N MET A 97 -13.98 -12.88 0.91
CA MET A 97 -14.26 -13.75 -0.23
C MET A 97 -15.22 -14.89 0.12
N ASN A 98 -15.11 -15.47 1.31
CA ASN A 98 -16.04 -16.49 1.78
C ASN A 98 -17.45 -15.93 1.90
N LYS A 99 -17.61 -14.72 2.44
CA LYS A 99 -18.93 -14.09 2.58
C LYS A 99 -19.54 -13.66 1.25
N LEU A 100 -18.74 -13.09 0.36
CA LEU A 100 -19.21 -12.77 -0.99
C LEU A 100 -19.71 -14.01 -1.74
N LYS A 101 -19.03 -15.16 -1.59
CA LYS A 101 -19.46 -16.45 -2.15
C LYS A 101 -20.74 -16.98 -1.48
N GLU A 102 -20.84 -16.94 -0.16
CA GLU A 102 -22.02 -17.38 0.60
C GLU A 102 -23.28 -16.59 0.24
N LEU A 103 -23.12 -15.29 0.04
CA LEU A 103 -24.24 -14.38 -0.18
C LEU A 103 -24.72 -14.38 -1.64
N ASN A 104 -23.95 -14.99 -2.56
CA ASN A 104 -24.19 -14.93 -4.01
C ASN A 104 -24.40 -13.47 -4.51
N ILE A 105 -23.77 -12.52 -3.80
CA ILE A 105 -23.92 -11.08 -4.04
C ILE A 105 -22.95 -10.67 -5.13
N ASP A 106 -23.50 -9.86 -6.05
CA ASP A 106 -22.84 -9.13 -7.12
C ASP A 106 -21.51 -9.73 -7.59
N LEU A 107 -21.61 -10.57 -8.63
CA LEU A 107 -20.49 -11.16 -9.34
C LEU A 107 -19.42 -10.12 -9.71
N LEU A 108 -19.79 -8.85 -9.91
CA LEU A 108 -18.86 -7.80 -10.28
C LEU A 108 -17.96 -7.37 -9.12
N LEU A 109 -18.52 -7.09 -7.92
CA LEU A 109 -17.71 -6.70 -6.76
C LEU A 109 -16.81 -7.87 -6.33
N THR A 110 -17.38 -9.07 -6.31
CA THR A 110 -16.66 -10.31 -5.97
C THR A 110 -15.51 -10.56 -6.94
N SER A 111 -15.74 -10.47 -8.25
CA SER A 111 -14.68 -10.63 -9.25
C SER A 111 -13.59 -9.56 -9.14
N ARG A 112 -13.94 -8.33 -8.78
CA ARG A 112 -12.97 -7.24 -8.61
C ARG A 112 -12.09 -7.44 -7.39
N LEU A 113 -12.68 -7.78 -6.25
CA LEU A 113 -11.91 -8.01 -5.04
C LEU A 113 -11.03 -9.25 -5.19
N ASP A 114 -11.54 -10.30 -5.84
CA ASP A 114 -10.74 -11.48 -6.20
C ASP A 114 -9.53 -11.11 -7.09
N GLU A 115 -9.76 -10.33 -8.15
CA GLU A 115 -8.67 -9.84 -9.02
C GLU A 115 -7.66 -8.98 -8.24
N PHE A 116 -8.14 -8.07 -7.39
CA PHE A 116 -7.29 -7.22 -6.55
C PHE A 116 -6.37 -8.06 -5.66
N PHE A 117 -6.91 -9.05 -4.96
CA PHE A 117 -6.13 -9.89 -4.07
C PHE A 117 -5.17 -10.82 -4.83
N LYS A 118 -5.57 -11.36 -5.98
CA LYS A 118 -4.67 -12.14 -6.86
C LYS A 118 -3.47 -11.32 -7.34
N LEU A 119 -3.69 -10.04 -7.65
CA LEU A 119 -2.61 -9.12 -8.00
C LEU A 119 -1.69 -8.87 -6.81
N GLY A 120 -2.25 -8.74 -5.60
CA GLY A 120 -1.49 -8.66 -4.34
C GLY A 120 -0.58 -9.87 -4.12
N GLU A 121 -1.12 -11.10 -4.22
CA GLU A 121 -0.33 -12.34 -4.08
C GLU A 121 0.84 -12.40 -5.08
N LYS A 122 0.60 -11.98 -6.32
CA LYS A 122 1.63 -11.94 -7.34
C LYS A 122 2.75 -10.95 -6.99
N LEU A 123 2.39 -9.82 -6.39
CA LEU A 123 3.34 -8.83 -5.93
C LEU A 123 4.14 -9.32 -4.73
N ASP A 124 3.49 -9.99 -3.78
CA ASP A 124 4.13 -10.62 -2.63
C ASP A 124 5.14 -11.67 -3.08
N PHE A 125 4.81 -12.49 -4.06
CA PHE A 125 5.75 -13.43 -4.67
C PHE A 125 6.99 -12.72 -5.25
N TYR A 126 6.83 -11.57 -5.93
CA TYR A 126 7.99 -10.79 -6.37
C TYR A 126 8.79 -10.23 -5.20
N TYR A 127 8.12 -9.79 -4.13
CA TYR A 127 8.76 -9.23 -2.96
C TYR A 127 9.57 -10.28 -2.18
N ASP A 128 9.08 -11.52 -2.08
CA ASP A 128 9.84 -12.63 -1.54
C ASP A 128 11.11 -12.91 -2.36
N ARG A 129 11.01 -12.85 -3.68
CA ARG A 129 12.19 -12.96 -4.56
C ARG A 129 13.15 -11.78 -4.40
N PHE A 130 12.64 -10.58 -4.15
CA PHE A 130 13.46 -9.42 -3.82
C PHE A 130 14.28 -9.68 -2.55
N LYS A 131 13.65 -10.17 -1.47
CA LYS A 131 14.31 -10.55 -0.21
C LYS A 131 15.44 -11.57 -0.42
N GLU A 132 15.31 -12.46 -1.40
CA GLU A 132 16.37 -13.43 -1.74
C GLU A 132 17.56 -12.83 -2.51
N VAL A 133 17.36 -11.75 -3.28
CA VAL A 133 18.37 -11.27 -4.25
C VAL A 133 19.00 -9.92 -3.91
N TYR A 134 18.43 -9.15 -2.97
CA TYR A 134 18.89 -7.76 -2.73
C TYR A 134 20.33 -7.66 -2.20
N ASP A 135 20.81 -8.65 -1.42
CA ASP A 135 22.20 -8.73 -0.92
C ASP A 135 23.11 -9.58 -1.83
N THR A 136 22.63 -10.00 -3.01
CA THR A 136 23.42 -10.84 -3.91
C THR A 136 24.29 -10.00 -4.84
N LYS A 137 25.58 -10.34 -4.91
CA LYS A 137 26.45 -9.83 -5.99
C LYS A 137 25.84 -10.18 -7.35
N TYR A 138 26.07 -9.33 -8.35
CA TYR A 138 25.44 -9.41 -9.67
C TYR A 138 25.35 -10.84 -10.25
N SER A 139 24.20 -11.48 -10.04
CA SER A 139 23.98 -12.90 -10.27
C SER A 139 22.99 -13.13 -11.41
N ARG A 140 22.91 -14.37 -11.90
CA ARG A 140 21.84 -14.76 -12.84
C ARG A 140 20.45 -14.57 -12.20
N ALA A 141 20.33 -14.85 -10.91
CA ALA A 141 19.09 -14.66 -10.16
C ALA A 141 18.67 -13.19 -10.14
N LEU A 142 19.59 -12.27 -9.81
CA LEU A 142 19.34 -10.82 -9.83
C LEU A 142 18.90 -10.34 -11.23
N ARG A 143 19.56 -10.77 -12.30
CA ARG A 143 19.17 -10.41 -13.68
C ARG A 143 17.78 -10.91 -14.04
N ASN A 144 17.43 -12.13 -13.64
CA ASN A 144 16.09 -12.68 -13.88
C ASN A 144 15.03 -11.92 -13.10
N PHE A 145 15.31 -11.62 -11.83
CA PHE A 145 14.44 -10.80 -10.98
C PHE A 145 14.15 -9.43 -11.60
N ILE A 146 15.19 -8.69 -12.02
CA ILE A 146 15.05 -7.38 -12.67
C ILE A 146 14.16 -7.48 -13.92
N LYS A 147 14.37 -8.50 -14.76
CA LYS A 147 13.53 -8.71 -15.95
C LYS A 147 12.07 -8.95 -15.62
N SER A 148 11.79 -9.71 -14.56
CA SER A 148 10.41 -9.99 -14.12
C SER A 148 9.74 -8.73 -13.56
N VAL A 149 10.41 -8.01 -12.65
CA VAL A 149 9.90 -6.78 -12.04
C VAL A 149 9.61 -5.71 -13.07
N ARG A 150 10.50 -5.54 -14.05
CA ARG A 150 10.40 -4.49 -15.07
C ARG A 150 9.70 -4.93 -16.36
N SER A 151 9.04 -6.08 -16.36
CA SER A 151 8.23 -6.54 -17.51
C SER A 151 7.11 -5.55 -17.81
N LEU A 152 6.94 -5.19 -19.08
CA LEU A 152 5.94 -4.19 -19.50
C LEU A 152 4.49 -4.64 -19.27
N THR A 153 4.23 -5.95 -19.36
CA THR A 153 2.87 -6.52 -19.28
C THR A 153 2.56 -7.13 -17.92
N GLU A 154 3.57 -7.72 -17.29
CA GLU A 154 3.42 -8.54 -16.08
C GLU A 154 4.35 -8.12 -14.94
N GLY A 155 5.04 -6.99 -15.10
CA GLY A 155 5.92 -6.42 -14.08
C GLY A 155 5.15 -5.64 -13.02
N VAL A 156 5.89 -5.19 -12.01
CA VAL A 156 5.37 -4.51 -10.83
C VAL A 156 4.51 -3.30 -11.21
N ARG A 157 4.98 -2.45 -12.13
CA ARG A 157 4.23 -1.27 -12.57
C ARG A 157 2.87 -1.63 -13.20
N ALA A 158 2.82 -2.71 -13.99
CA ALA A 158 1.60 -3.18 -14.61
C ALA A 158 0.62 -3.73 -13.57
N ILE A 159 1.12 -4.50 -12.60
CA ILE A 159 0.35 -5.03 -11.46
C ILE A 159 -0.25 -3.88 -10.64
N LEU A 160 0.57 -2.92 -10.19
CA LEU A 160 0.10 -1.78 -9.41
C LEU A 160 -0.95 -0.96 -10.16
N THR A 161 -0.73 -0.71 -11.46
CA THR A 161 -1.70 0.00 -12.29
C THR A 161 -3.05 -0.73 -12.32
N LYS A 162 -3.05 -2.07 -12.47
CA LYS A 162 -4.26 -2.88 -12.42
C LYS A 162 -4.93 -2.80 -11.04
N MET A 163 -4.17 -2.96 -9.95
CA MET A 163 -4.71 -2.84 -8.58
C MET A 163 -5.39 -1.49 -8.32
N HIS A 164 -4.74 -0.39 -8.71
CA HIS A 164 -5.31 0.96 -8.63
C HIS A 164 -6.58 1.10 -9.47
N ASN A 165 -6.59 0.55 -10.68
CA ASN A 165 -7.76 0.60 -11.54
C ASN A 165 -8.94 -0.19 -10.96
N THR A 166 -8.67 -1.33 -10.33
CA THR A 166 -9.70 -2.17 -9.70
C THR A 166 -10.36 -1.48 -8.52
N LEU A 167 -9.57 -0.80 -7.66
CA LEU A 167 -10.09 -0.16 -6.45
C LEU A 167 -10.57 1.27 -6.62
N SER A 168 -9.86 2.10 -7.39
CA SER A 168 -10.01 3.57 -7.37
C SER A 168 -10.52 4.20 -8.67
N ASN A 169 -10.40 3.52 -9.82
CA ASN A 169 -10.67 4.15 -11.11
C ASN A 169 -12.11 3.90 -11.59
N ASP A 170 -12.85 5.00 -11.80
CA ASP A 170 -14.25 4.99 -12.24
C ASP A 170 -14.42 5.18 -13.77
N ARG A 171 -13.34 5.13 -14.57
CA ARG A 171 -13.36 5.60 -15.98
C ARG A 171 -14.41 4.93 -16.88
N TRP A 172 -14.75 3.67 -16.65
CA TRP A 172 -15.68 2.90 -17.50
C TRP A 172 -16.65 1.99 -16.73
N THR A 173 -16.35 1.71 -15.45
CA THR A 173 -17.11 0.85 -14.55
C THR A 173 -16.98 1.39 -13.14
N SER A 174 -17.98 1.20 -12.26
CA SER A 174 -17.85 1.59 -10.85
C SER A 174 -16.64 0.87 -10.22
N SER A 175 -15.73 1.65 -9.65
CA SER A 175 -14.60 1.14 -8.87
C SER A 175 -15.09 0.35 -7.65
N ALA A 176 -14.26 -0.54 -7.09
CA ALA A 176 -14.63 -1.28 -5.88
C ALA A 176 -14.98 -0.33 -4.73
N PHE A 177 -14.21 0.77 -4.56
CA PHE A 177 -14.54 1.79 -3.56
C PHE A 177 -15.91 2.42 -3.79
N ARG A 178 -16.31 2.70 -5.03
CA ARG A 178 -17.65 3.23 -5.32
C ARG A 178 -18.75 2.21 -5.02
N GLN A 179 -18.54 0.94 -5.36
CA GLN A 179 -19.51 -0.13 -5.08
C GLN A 179 -19.69 -0.34 -3.56
N LEU A 180 -18.62 -0.19 -2.79
CA LEU A 180 -18.63 -0.25 -1.32
C LEU A 180 -19.29 0.97 -0.65
N THR A 181 -19.76 1.97 -1.41
CA THR A 181 -20.61 3.04 -0.88
C THR A 181 -22.10 2.78 -1.02
N ASP A 182 -22.48 1.68 -1.68
CA ASP A 182 -23.88 1.35 -1.90
C ASP A 182 -24.40 0.41 -0.79
N ASN A 183 -25.31 0.96 0.02
CA ASN A 183 -25.89 0.32 1.20
C ASN A 183 -26.61 -0.99 0.89
N THR A 184 -27.10 -1.19 -0.34
CA THR A 184 -27.80 -2.43 -0.71
C THR A 184 -26.86 -3.64 -0.76
N PHE A 185 -25.61 -3.42 -1.14
CA PHE A 185 -24.60 -4.49 -1.25
C PHE A 185 -23.87 -4.71 0.08
N VAL A 186 -23.61 -3.62 0.79
CA VAL A 186 -22.69 -3.61 1.92
C VAL A 186 -23.36 -4.03 3.23
N SER A 187 -24.69 -3.94 3.34
CA SER A 187 -25.47 -4.39 4.51
C SER A 187 -25.11 -5.80 4.96
N SER A 188 -25.05 -6.73 3.99
CA SER A 188 -24.72 -8.14 4.20
C SER A 188 -23.25 -8.37 4.60
N LEU A 189 -22.32 -7.62 3.97
CA LEU A 189 -20.88 -7.71 4.23
C LEU A 189 -20.54 -7.14 5.61
N VAL A 190 -21.09 -5.99 5.97
CA VAL A 190 -20.97 -5.38 7.29
C VAL A 190 -21.53 -6.29 8.36
N CYS A 191 -22.71 -6.87 8.11
CA CYS A 191 -23.38 -7.68 9.12
C CYS A 191 -22.76 -9.03 9.38
N SER A 192 -22.08 -9.59 8.38
CA SER A 192 -21.28 -10.79 8.60
C SER A 192 -20.10 -10.58 9.54
N ARG A 193 -19.64 -9.34 9.74
CA ARG A 193 -18.41 -9.02 10.50
C ARG A 193 -18.62 -8.16 11.74
N GLY A 194 -19.78 -7.51 11.88
CA GLY A 194 -19.98 -6.46 12.88
C GLY A 194 -19.00 -5.29 12.70
N ARG A 195 -18.54 -5.01 11.47
CA ARG A 195 -17.59 -3.94 11.15
C ARG A 195 -18.25 -2.86 10.31
N SER A 196 -17.93 -1.59 10.55
CA SER A 196 -18.47 -0.49 9.74
C SER A 196 -18.02 -0.57 8.29
N GLN A 197 -18.80 0.02 7.40
CA GLN A 197 -18.50 0.10 5.96
C GLN A 197 -17.15 0.79 5.70
N GLN A 198 -16.87 1.85 6.48
CA GLN A 198 -15.62 2.59 6.38
C GLN A 198 -14.40 1.71 6.70
N LEU A 199 -14.50 0.79 7.66
CA LEU A 199 -13.38 -0.08 8.02
C LEU A 199 -13.04 -1.05 6.88
N ILE A 200 -14.04 -1.52 6.12
CA ILE A 200 -13.81 -2.38 4.94
C ILE A 200 -13.06 -1.60 3.85
N ILE A 201 -13.48 -0.35 3.59
CA ILE A 201 -12.83 0.54 2.63
C ILE A 201 -11.40 0.86 3.08
N LEU A 202 -11.21 1.10 4.37
CA LEU A 202 -9.91 1.38 4.98
C LEU A 202 -8.94 0.21 4.79
N ASN A 203 -9.35 -1.01 5.14
CA ASN A 203 -8.51 -2.20 4.99
C ASN A 203 -8.09 -2.46 3.54
N LEU A 204 -8.99 -2.22 2.57
CA LEU A 204 -8.65 -2.33 1.14
C LEU A 204 -7.68 -1.25 0.69
N TYR A 205 -7.83 -0.04 1.23
CA TYR A 205 -6.90 1.05 0.98
C TYR A 205 -5.51 0.71 1.57
N GLU A 206 -5.43 0.25 2.81
CA GLU A 206 -4.18 -0.19 3.45
C GLU A 206 -3.48 -1.30 2.65
N ALA A 207 -4.24 -2.26 2.11
CA ALA A 207 -3.70 -3.30 1.24
C ALA A 207 -3.08 -2.75 -0.04
N LEU A 208 -3.74 -1.79 -0.68
CA LEU A 208 -3.19 -1.11 -1.87
C LEU A 208 -1.91 -0.33 -1.54
N CYS A 209 -1.87 0.27 -0.35
CA CYS A 209 -0.74 1.04 0.11
C CYS A 209 0.49 0.17 0.40
N ALA A 210 0.30 -0.95 1.09
CA ALA A 210 1.35 -1.94 1.32
C ALA A 210 1.90 -2.48 -0.01
N ALA A 211 1.02 -2.75 -0.98
CA ALA A 211 1.42 -3.14 -2.32
C ALA A 211 2.26 -2.05 -3.01
N GLU A 212 1.85 -0.79 -2.97
CA GLU A 212 2.63 0.32 -3.55
C GLU A 212 4.04 0.42 -2.95
N ILE A 213 4.18 0.30 -1.63
CA ILE A 213 5.48 0.34 -0.95
C ILE A 213 6.37 -0.81 -1.43
N LYS A 214 5.85 -2.05 -1.44
CA LYS A 214 6.57 -3.23 -1.93
C LYS A 214 7.03 -3.03 -3.38
N GLY A 215 6.10 -2.60 -4.24
CA GLY A 215 6.36 -2.42 -5.65
C GLY A 215 7.36 -1.30 -5.94
N LEU A 216 7.21 -0.15 -5.30
CA LEU A 216 8.10 0.99 -5.45
C LEU A 216 9.54 0.64 -5.04
N THR A 217 9.72 -0.05 -3.92
CA THR A 217 11.04 -0.54 -3.48
C THR A 217 11.69 -1.46 -4.52
N MET A 218 10.92 -2.42 -5.05
CA MET A 218 11.44 -3.36 -6.06
C MET A 218 11.83 -2.67 -7.38
N ASP A 219 11.02 -1.71 -7.85
CA ASP A 219 11.28 -1.02 -9.12
C ASP A 219 12.47 -0.05 -9.00
N LEU A 220 12.57 0.69 -7.88
CA LEU A 220 13.74 1.52 -7.56
C LEU A 220 15.02 0.67 -7.50
N PHE A 221 14.96 -0.47 -6.80
CA PHE A 221 16.10 -1.39 -6.73
C PHE A 221 16.48 -1.92 -8.12
N ALA A 222 15.50 -2.31 -8.94
CA ALA A 222 15.75 -2.81 -10.29
C ALA A 222 16.36 -1.74 -11.21
N ILE A 223 15.90 -0.49 -11.11
CA ILE A 223 16.50 0.66 -11.83
C ILE A 223 17.97 0.82 -11.46
N LYS A 224 18.29 0.89 -10.16
CA LYS A 224 19.68 1.06 -9.70
C LYS A 224 20.58 -0.12 -10.04
N ALA A 225 20.07 -1.34 -9.93
CA ALA A 225 20.82 -2.56 -10.25
C ALA A 225 21.12 -2.70 -11.75
N GLN A 226 20.25 -2.18 -12.62
CA GLN A 226 20.37 -2.33 -14.07
C GLN A 226 21.15 -1.19 -14.72
N MET A 227 20.97 0.05 -14.26
CA MET A 227 21.39 1.23 -15.00
C MET A 227 22.76 1.73 -14.55
N LYS A 228 23.68 1.86 -15.51
CA LYS A 228 25.02 2.43 -15.27
C LYS A 228 25.11 3.90 -15.65
N ASN A 229 24.26 4.35 -16.58
CA ASN A 229 24.17 5.75 -16.98
C ASN A 229 23.35 6.52 -15.94
N LYS A 230 23.96 7.55 -15.34
CA LYS A 230 23.34 8.38 -14.30
C LYS A 230 22.15 9.20 -14.82
N GLU A 231 22.22 9.69 -16.06
CA GLU A 231 21.16 10.50 -16.65
C GLU A 231 19.92 9.65 -16.96
N GLU A 232 20.11 8.47 -17.57
CA GLU A 232 19.03 7.51 -17.82
C GLU A 232 18.40 7.02 -16.51
N MET A 233 19.23 6.73 -15.49
CA MET A 233 18.75 6.35 -14.16
C MET A 233 17.90 7.47 -13.54
N ALA A 234 18.37 8.72 -13.59
CA ALA A 234 17.65 9.86 -13.02
C ALA A 234 16.30 10.08 -13.73
N TRP A 235 16.26 9.95 -15.06
CA TRP A 235 15.01 10.04 -15.83
C TRP A 235 14.00 8.95 -15.44
N GLU A 236 14.47 7.71 -15.28
CA GLU A 236 13.63 6.58 -14.87
C GLU A 236 13.08 6.74 -13.44
N ILE A 237 13.94 7.16 -12.50
CA ILE A 237 13.54 7.45 -11.12
C ILE A 237 12.49 8.57 -11.11
N ASN A 238 12.69 9.64 -11.88
CA ASN A 238 11.72 10.74 -11.96
C ASN A 238 10.38 10.28 -12.54
N ASN A 239 10.38 9.48 -13.60
CA ASN A 239 9.15 8.93 -14.16
C ASN A 239 8.42 8.01 -13.18
N LEU A 240 9.17 7.20 -12.42
CA LEU A 240 8.61 6.36 -11.37
C LEU A 240 7.98 7.22 -10.26
N GLN A 241 8.64 8.30 -9.85
CA GLN A 241 8.12 9.25 -8.86
C GLN A 241 6.82 9.89 -9.30
N VAL A 242 6.77 10.40 -10.53
CA VAL A 242 5.57 11.03 -11.10
C VAL A 242 4.42 10.03 -11.11
N ALA A 243 4.66 8.83 -11.65
CA ALA A 243 3.63 7.80 -11.75
C ALA A 243 3.13 7.34 -10.37
N PHE A 244 4.02 7.18 -9.39
CA PHE A 244 3.65 6.87 -8.01
C PHE A 244 2.82 7.97 -7.38
N THR A 245 3.28 9.22 -7.48
CA THR A 245 2.62 10.39 -6.89
C THR A 245 1.19 10.56 -7.44
N GLU A 246 1.01 10.42 -8.75
CA GLU A 246 -0.29 10.51 -9.40
C GLU A 246 -1.25 9.41 -8.90
N ARG A 247 -0.80 8.14 -8.89
CA ARG A 247 -1.62 7.02 -8.43
C ARG A 247 -1.99 7.15 -6.95
N SER A 248 -1.02 7.49 -6.09
CA SER A 248 -1.25 7.66 -4.65
C SER A 248 -2.25 8.78 -4.36
N LYS A 249 -2.11 9.95 -5.02
CA LYS A 249 -3.09 11.05 -4.89
C LYS A 249 -4.50 10.62 -5.30
N HIS A 250 -4.61 9.88 -6.40
CA HIS A 250 -5.88 9.37 -6.88
C HIS A 250 -6.51 8.37 -5.90
N ALA A 251 -5.73 7.41 -5.41
CA ALA A 251 -6.18 6.42 -4.43
C ALA A 251 -6.65 7.05 -3.12
N VAL A 252 -5.88 7.99 -2.55
CA VAL A 252 -6.27 8.76 -1.35
C VAL A 252 -7.59 9.49 -1.58
N SER A 253 -7.74 10.15 -2.73
CA SER A 253 -8.95 10.90 -3.07
C SER A 253 -10.17 9.98 -3.19
N ALA A 254 -10.01 8.84 -3.89
CA ALA A 254 -11.07 7.86 -4.06
C ALA A 254 -11.48 7.22 -2.73
N ALA A 255 -10.52 6.83 -1.89
CA ALA A 255 -10.77 6.28 -0.56
C ALA A 255 -11.49 7.29 0.34
N LYS A 256 -11.03 8.55 0.41
CA LYS A 256 -11.69 9.61 1.19
C LYS A 256 -13.12 9.85 0.73
N LYS A 257 -13.36 9.92 -0.59
CA LYS A 257 -14.70 10.08 -1.16
C LYS A 257 -15.60 8.89 -0.81
N ALA A 258 -15.08 7.67 -0.86
CA ALA A 258 -15.83 6.48 -0.52
C ALA A 258 -16.16 6.44 0.98
N MET A 259 -15.17 6.65 1.85
CA MET A 259 -15.36 6.72 3.30
C MET A 259 -16.37 7.81 3.69
N SER A 260 -16.33 9.00 3.07
CA SER A 260 -17.29 10.09 3.37
C SER A 260 -18.75 9.74 3.07
N LYS A 261 -19.00 8.74 2.25
CA LYS A 261 -20.33 8.26 1.87
C LYS A 261 -20.72 6.97 2.59
N ALA A 262 -19.75 6.28 3.16
CA ALA A 262 -19.92 5.02 3.84
C ALA A 262 -20.31 5.27 5.30
N SER A 263 -21.21 4.42 5.80
CA SER A 263 -21.69 4.43 7.17
C SER A 263 -20.56 4.27 8.19
N LEU A 264 -20.56 5.15 9.20
CA LEU A 264 -19.75 5.03 10.43
C LEU A 264 -20.38 4.09 11.46
N GLU A 265 -21.70 3.87 11.36
CA GLU A 265 -22.48 3.21 12.39
C GLU A 265 -22.37 1.70 12.28
N PHE A 266 -22.51 1.02 13.43
CA PHE A 266 -22.71 -0.42 13.44
C PHE A 266 -24.12 -0.72 12.94
N TRP A 267 -24.25 -1.78 12.14
CA TRP A 267 -25.53 -2.19 11.60
C TRP A 267 -26.25 -3.15 12.54
N ASN A 268 -27.57 -3.05 12.61
CA ASN A 268 -28.41 -4.07 13.22
C ASN A 268 -28.50 -5.28 12.29
N CYS A 269 -27.78 -6.33 12.66
CA CYS A 269 -27.67 -7.53 11.85
C CYS A 269 -28.64 -8.63 12.27
N THR A 270 -29.50 -8.34 13.26
CA THR A 270 -30.51 -9.27 13.75
C THR A 270 -31.84 -9.16 12.99
N LEU A 271 -32.00 -8.10 12.19
CA LEU A 271 -33.16 -7.87 11.35
C LEU A 271 -33.07 -8.67 10.04
N SER A 272 -34.22 -9.06 9.49
CA SER A 272 -34.30 -9.71 8.17
C SER A 272 -33.81 -8.81 7.03
N ASP A 273 -33.87 -7.49 7.24
CA ASP A 273 -33.26 -6.46 6.40
C ASP A 273 -32.36 -5.60 7.31
N PRO A 274 -31.03 -5.76 7.26
CA PRO A 274 -30.13 -5.07 8.16
C PRO A 274 -30.25 -3.54 8.06
N GLN A 275 -30.27 -2.86 9.20
CA GLN A 275 -30.42 -1.40 9.26
C GLN A 275 -29.26 -0.73 9.98
N GLU A 276 -28.80 0.39 9.44
CA GLU A 276 -27.81 1.27 10.05
C GLU A 276 -28.33 1.85 11.39
N GLY A 277 -27.47 1.92 12.42
CA GLY A 277 -27.70 2.79 13.59
C GLY A 277 -28.62 2.29 14.69
N LYS A 278 -29.20 1.09 14.56
CA LYS A 278 -30.06 0.50 15.58
C LYS A 278 -29.33 -0.61 16.31
N LEU A 279 -28.77 -0.34 17.50
CA LEU A 279 -28.32 -1.43 18.39
C LEU A 279 -29.53 -2.17 18.97
#